data_AF-A0A7Y5KKC8-F1
#
_entry.id   AF-A0A7Y5KKC8-F1
#
_cell.length_a   1.000
_cell.length_b   1.000
_cell.length_c   1.000
_cell.angle_alpha   90.00
_cell.angle_beta   90.00
_cell.angle_gamma   90.00
#
_symmetry.space_group_name_H-M   'P 1'
#
loop_
_entity.id
_entity.type
_entity.pdbx_description
1 polymer ?
#
loop_
_entity_poly.entity_id
_entity_poly.type
_entity_poly.pdbx_seq_one_letter_code
_entity_poly.pdbx_strand_id
1 'polypeptide(L)' 'MCPIRLGDPCTLCVPGATGPQDCGLVYLVQSDPEMREQLAARRSAHSAAHARTSGASAAATG' A
#
# COMPACT_ATOMS: atom_id res chain seq x y z
N MET A 1 2.30 -7.77 0.52
CA MET A 1 1.44 -6.57 0.61
C MET A 1 1.15 -6.05 -0.78
N CYS A 2 -0.02 -5.46 -1.03
CA CYS A 2 -0.36 -4.82 -2.30
C CYS A 2 0.28 -3.42 -2.38
N PRO A 3 1.05 -3.08 -3.43
CA PRO A 3 1.64 -1.74 -3.57
C PRO A 3 0.60 -0.62 -3.70
N ILE A 4 -0.61 -0.93 -4.17
CA ILE A 4 -1.68 0.05 -4.48
C ILE A 4 -2.74 0.13 -3.38
N ARG A 5 -3.00 -0.99 -2.69
CA ARG A 5 -3.95 -1.12 -1.58
C ARG A 5 -3.18 -1.26 -0.28
N LEU A 6 -2.97 -0.12 0.38
CA LEU A 6 -2.11 -0.03 1.56
C LEU A 6 -2.75 -0.75 2.74
N GLY A 7 -1.98 -1.63 3.39
CA GLY A 7 -2.46 -2.49 4.48
C GLY A 7 -3.02 -3.84 4.00
N ASP A 8 -3.39 -3.96 2.72
CA ASP A 8 -4.00 -5.17 2.20
C ASP A 8 -2.94 -6.18 1.69
N PRO A 9 -3.21 -7.49 1.83
CA PRO A 9 -2.43 -8.51 1.14
C PRO A 9 -2.60 -8.38 -0.37
N CYS A 10 -1.65 -8.95 -1.12
CA CYS A 10 -1.83 -9.04 -2.57
C CYS A 10 -2.92 -10.07 -2.89
N THR A 11 -3.83 -9.74 -3.80
CA THR A 11 -4.90 -10.63 -4.26
C THR A 11 -4.74 -11.07 -5.72
N LEU A 12 -3.59 -10.79 -6.35
CA LEU A 12 -3.31 -11.25 -7.71
C LEU A 12 -3.21 -12.79 -7.72
N CYS A 13 -4.09 -13.44 -8.45
CA CYS A 13 -4.13 -14.90 -8.58
C CYS A 13 -4.42 -15.27 -10.04
N VAL A 14 -3.39 -15.26 -10.87
CA VAL A 14 -3.45 -15.71 -12.27
C VAL A 14 -2.26 -16.63 -12.58
N PRO A 15 -2.40 -17.61 -13.49
CA PRO A 15 -1.29 -18.50 -13.85
C PRO A 15 -0.05 -17.72 -14.31
N GLY A 16 1.11 -18.11 -13.79
CA GLY A 16 2.39 -17.48 -14.12
C GLY A 16 2.73 -16.20 -13.34
N ALA A 17 1.82 -15.69 -12.49
CA ALA A 17 2.14 -14.56 -11.63
C ALA A 17 3.16 -14.96 -10.55
N THR A 18 4.22 -14.16 -10.44
CA THR A 18 5.31 -14.27 -9.47
C THR A 18 5.20 -13.23 -8.35
N GLY A 19 4.35 -12.21 -8.52
CA GLY A 19 4.10 -11.21 -7.48
C GLY A 19 3.37 -9.97 -7.96
N PRO A 20 3.26 -8.93 -7.12
CA PRO A 20 2.52 -7.71 -7.43
C PRO A 20 3.00 -6.97 -8.68
N GLN A 21 4.28 -7.10 -9.05
CA GLN A 21 4.83 -6.53 -10.28
C GLN A 21 4.13 -7.04 -11.56
N ASP A 22 3.51 -8.22 -11.52
CA ASP A 22 2.77 -8.79 -12.64
C ASP A 22 1.31 -8.28 -12.70
N CYS A 23 0.88 -7.47 -11.74
CA CYS A 23 -0.46 -6.91 -11.71
C CYS A 23 -0.57 -5.73 -12.69
N GLY A 24 -1.51 -5.79 -13.64
CA GLY A 24 -1.76 -4.69 -14.58
C GLY A 24 -2.08 -3.35 -13.90
N LEU A 25 -2.77 -3.35 -12.75
CA LEU A 25 -3.01 -2.12 -11.99
C LEU A 25 -1.71 -1.53 -11.42
N VAL A 26 -0.80 -2.38 -10.94
CA VAL A 26 0.52 -1.93 -10.47
C VAL A 26 1.30 -1.30 -11.62
N TYR A 27 1.29 -1.92 -12.81
CA TYR A 27 1.90 -1.34 -14.01
C TYR A 27 1.34 0.05 -14.31
N LEU A 28 0.01 0.18 -14.46
CA LEU A 28 -0.62 1.46 -14.83
C LEU A 28 -0.29 2.58 -13.85
N VAL A 29 -0.41 2.32 -12.54
CA VAL A 29 -0.11 3.33 -11.52
C VAL A 29 1.38 3.66 -11.46
N GLN A 30 2.26 2.66 -11.61
CA GLN A 30 3.71 2.86 -11.51
C GLN A 30 4.33 3.44 -12.80
N SER A 31 3.65 3.33 -13.93
CA SER A 31 4.11 3.91 -15.20
C SER A 31 3.64 5.35 -15.38
N ASP A 32 2.61 5.78 -14.66
CA ASP A 32 2.12 7.15 -14.67
C ASP A 32 2.79 7.99 -13.55
N PRO A 33 3.48 9.10 -13.88
CA PRO A 33 4.22 9.89 -12.89
C PRO A 33 3.30 10.58 -11.88
N GLU A 34 2.15 11.07 -12.32
CA GLU A 34 1.19 11.75 -11.44
C GLU A 34 0.58 10.75 -10.45
N MET A 35 0.15 9.58 -10.95
CA MET A 35 -0.40 8.54 -10.09
C MET A 35 0.63 8.00 -9.10
N ARG A 36 1.91 7.90 -9.50
CA ARG A 36 3.02 7.56 -8.59
C ARG A 36 3.17 8.55 -7.46
N GLU A 37 3.14 9.85 -7.75
CA GLU A 37 3.24 10.90 -6.75
C GLU A 37 2.05 10.87 -5.79
N GLN A 38 0.83 10.70 -6.31
CA GLN A 38 -0.37 10.53 -5.49
C GLN A 38 -0.27 9.28 -4.60
N LEU A 39 0.25 8.16 -5.11
CA LEU A 39 0.46 6.96 -4.30
C LEU A 39 1.51 7.17 -3.20
N ALA A 40 2.59 7.91 -3.49
CA ALA A 40 3.59 8.27 -2.50
C ALA A 40 2.99 9.12 -1.36
N ALA A 41 2.17 10.12 -1.71
CA ALA A 41 1.45 10.94 -0.72
C ALA A 41 0.51 10.09 0.15
N ARG A 42 -0.25 9.17 -0.46
CA ARG A 42 -1.14 8.23 0.25
C ARG A 42 -0.36 7.31 1.19
N ARG A 43 0.82 6.82 0.79
CA ARG A 43 1.71 6.01 1.64
C ARG A 43 2.17 6.78 2.87
N SER A 44 2.62 8.02 2.69
CA SER A 44 3.02 8.89 3.81
C SER A 44 1.87 9.13 4.78
N ALA A 45 0.67 9.43 4.26
CA ALA A 45 -0.52 9.63 5.08
C ALA A 45 -0.94 8.35 5.84
N HIS A 46 -0.88 7.19 5.19
CA HIS A 46 -1.20 5.91 5.82
C HIS A 46 -0.22 5.56 6.95
N SER A 47 1.09 5.72 6.73
CA SER A 47 2.10 5.49 7.78
C SER A 47 1.89 6.43 8.97
N ALA A 48 1.61 7.71 8.72
CA ALA A 48 1.31 8.66 9.79
C ALA A 48 0.04 8.29 10.57
N ALA A 49 -1.01 7.84 9.87
CA ALA A 49 -2.24 7.38 10.52
C ALA A 49 -2.01 6.11 11.35
N HIS A 50 -1.27 5.13 10.81
CA HIS A 50 -0.97 3.89 11.50
C HIS A 50 -0.12 4.13 12.74
N ALA A 51 0.87 5.04 12.68
CA ALA A 51 1.67 5.42 13.83
C ALA A 51 0.83 6.03 14.96
N ARG A 52 -0.15 6.89 14.63
CA ARG A 52 -1.08 7.46 15.62
C ARG A 52 -1.91 6.38 16.32
N THR A 53 -2.48 5.46 15.54
CA THR A 53 -3.27 4.35 16.10
C THR A 53 -2.43 3.43 16.99
N SER A 54 -1.22 3.08 16.55
CA SER A 54 -0.29 2.26 17.34
C SER A 54 0.12 2.94 18.64
N GLY A 55 0.40 4.24 18.62
CA GLY A 55 0.73 5.01 19.83
C GLY A 55 -0.43 5.14 20.82
N ALA A 56 -1.65 5.31 20.32
CA ALA A 56 -2.86 5.32 21.14
C ALA A 56 -3.12 3.96 21.82
N SER A 57 -2.91 2.85 21.09
CA SER A 57 -3.04 1.50 21.65
C SER A 57 -1.99 1.22 22.73
N ALA A 58 -0.75 1.71 22.56
CA ALA A 58 0.31 1.55 23.56
C ALA A 58 0.02 2.31 24.86
N ALA A 59 -0.61 3.49 24.78
CA ALA A 59 -0.98 4.28 25.96
C ALA A 59 -2.16 3.69 26.76
N ALA A 60 -3.01 2.85 26.14
CA ALA A 60 -4.21 2.30 26.78
C ALA A 60 -3.97 1.03 27.61
N THR A 61 -2.75 0.46 27.60
CA THR A 61 -2.42 -0.78 28.32
C THR A 61 -1.66 -0.53 29.64
N GLY A 62 -1.47 0.74 30.02
CA GLY A 62 -0.68 1.17 31.18
C GLY A 62 -1.52 1.72 32.33
#